data_AF-A0A7Z7YT72-F1
#
_entry.id   AF-A0A7Z7YT72-F1
#
_cell.length_a   1.000
_cell.length_b   1.000
_cell.length_c   1.000
_cell.angle_alpha   90.00
_cell.angle_beta   90.00
_cell.angle_gamma   90.00
#
_symmetry.space_group_name_H-M   'P 1'
#
loop_
_entity.id
_entity.type
_entity.pdbx_description
1 polymer ?
#
loop_
_entity_poly.entity_id
_entity_poly.type
_entity_poly.pdbx_seq_one_letter_code
_entity_poly.pdbx_strand_id
1 'polypeptide(L)'
;MNVFQMRDKLKARLKHLDVEFKFDREEETLRIVRIDNHKGVTIKLNAIVAKYEEQKEKIIDEICYYVEEAIAQMGDEVINNVEDIQIMPVIRATSFDKETKEGHAFVLTEHTAETNIYYALDLGKSYRLIDENMLQTLNLTAQQVKEMSLFNVRKL
;
A
#
# COMPACT_ATOMS: atom_id res chain seq x y z
N MET A 1 4.75 -13.90 27.01
CA MET A 1 3.60 -13.79 26.07
C MET A 1 3.64 -15.01 25.16
N ASN A 2 2.53 -15.71 24.92
CA ASN A 2 2.51 -16.84 23.97
C ASN A 2 1.75 -16.51 22.67
N VAL A 3 1.83 -17.40 21.67
CA VAL A 3 1.21 -17.20 20.35
C VAL A 3 -0.30 -16.99 20.43
N PHE A 4 -1.00 -17.73 21.30
CA PHE A 4 -2.45 -17.59 21.48
C PHE A 4 -2.84 -16.24 22.09
N GLN A 5 -2.10 -15.79 23.11
CA GLN A 5 -2.30 -14.48 23.74
C GLN A 5 -1.98 -13.35 22.76
N MET A 6 -0.93 -13.47 21.95
CA MET A 6 -0.58 -12.50 20.92
C MET A 6 -1.68 -12.41 19.85
N ARG A 7 -2.18 -13.55 19.37
CA ARG A 7 -3.32 -13.63 18.45
C ARG A 7 -4.53 -12.88 19.01
N ASP A 8 -4.93 -13.19 20.23
CA ASP A 8 -6.13 -12.62 20.85
C ASP A 8 -6.00 -11.11 21.05
N LYS A 9 -4.78 -10.66 21.39
CA LYS A 9 -4.47 -9.24 21.53
C LYS A 9 -4.53 -8.48 20.21
N LEU A 10 -3.94 -9.03 19.14
CA LEU A 10 -4.02 -8.44 17.80
C LEU A 10 -5.47 -8.39 17.31
N LYS A 11 -6.24 -9.48 17.47
CA LYS A 11 -7.68 -9.50 17.14
C LYS A 11 -8.45 -8.42 17.90
N ALA A 12 -8.18 -8.25 19.19
CA ALA A 12 -8.87 -7.24 20.00
C ALA A 12 -8.55 -5.80 19.58
N ARG A 13 -7.31 -5.51 19.18
CA ARG A 13 -6.89 -4.19 18.70
C ARG A 13 -7.49 -3.86 17.33
N LEU A 14 -7.50 -4.85 16.44
CA LEU A 14 -7.92 -4.73 15.05
C LEU A 14 -9.42 -5.01 14.80
N LYS A 15 -10.21 -5.22 15.87
CA LYS A 15 -11.65 -5.53 15.78
C LYS A 15 -12.50 -4.45 15.11
N HIS A 16 -11.95 -3.25 14.96
CA HIS A 16 -12.62 -2.10 14.37
C HIS A 16 -12.55 -2.11 12.83
N LEU A 17 -11.74 -2.99 12.24
CA LEU A 17 -11.65 -3.19 10.80
C LEU A 17 -12.70 -4.21 10.32
N ASP A 18 -13.23 -4.00 9.12
CA ASP A 18 -14.14 -4.93 8.43
C ASP A 18 -13.37 -6.10 7.80
N VAL A 19 -12.80 -6.95 8.65
CA VAL A 19 -11.92 -8.07 8.27
C VAL A 19 -12.27 -9.38 8.96
N GLU A 20 -12.02 -10.49 8.28
CA GLU A 20 -12.04 -11.85 8.81
C GLU A 20 -10.63 -12.27 9.29
N PHE A 21 -10.56 -12.92 10.46
CA PHE A 21 -9.31 -13.43 11.02
C PHE A 21 -9.21 -14.95 10.93
N LYS A 22 -8.23 -15.47 10.17
CA LYS A 22 -7.94 -16.90 10.03
C LYS A 22 -6.63 -17.24 10.74
N PHE A 23 -6.72 -18.04 11.78
CA PHE A 23 -5.55 -18.48 12.55
C PHE A 23 -5.16 -19.89 12.15
N ASP A 24 -3.92 -20.06 11.71
CA ASP A 24 -3.31 -21.36 11.47
C ASP A 24 -2.48 -21.75 12.70
N ARG A 25 -2.85 -22.89 13.31
CA ARG A 25 -2.20 -23.38 14.52
C ARG A 25 -0.87 -24.08 14.23
N GLU A 26 -0.75 -24.75 13.09
CA GLU A 26 0.45 -25.51 12.73
C GLU A 26 1.56 -24.56 12.31
N GLU A 27 1.21 -23.56 11.49
CA GLU A 27 2.15 -22.55 11.00
C GLU A 27 2.30 -21.34 11.93
N GLU A 28 1.50 -21.28 13.00
CA GLU A 28 1.45 -20.16 13.95
C GLU A 28 1.26 -18.79 13.26
N THR A 29 0.39 -18.76 12.25
CA THR A 29 0.10 -17.54 11.48
C THR A 29 -1.29 -16.99 11.72
N LEU A 30 -1.42 -15.67 11.66
CA LEU A 30 -2.70 -14.98 11.66
C LEU A 30 -2.86 -14.27 10.30
N ARG A 31 -3.80 -14.75 9.51
CA ARG A 31 -4.23 -14.09 8.27
C ARG A 31 -5.43 -13.19 8.56
N ILE A 32 -5.35 -11.96 8.06
CA ILE A 32 -6.32 -10.89 8.26
C ILE A 32 -6.80 -10.49 6.87
N VAL A 33 -8.06 -10.75 6.58
CA VAL A 33 -8.61 -10.70 5.22
C VAL A 33 -9.79 -9.75 5.18
N ARG A 34 -9.83 -8.84 4.23
CA ARG A 34 -11.01 -7.99 4.02
C ARG A 34 -12.20 -8.82 3.56
N ILE A 35 -13.38 -8.45 4.06
CA ILE A 35 -14.63 -9.17 3.74
C ILE A 35 -15.11 -8.83 2.32
N ASP A 36 -14.83 -7.63 1.83
CA ASP A 36 -15.31 -7.12 0.54
C ASP A 36 -14.60 -7.75 -0.67
N ASN A 37 -13.27 -7.83 -0.64
CA ASN A 37 -12.45 -8.20 -1.80
C ASN A 37 -11.50 -9.37 -1.55
N HIS A 38 -11.55 -9.98 -0.36
CA HIS A 38 -10.77 -11.15 0.02
C HIS A 38 -9.23 -10.97 -0.01
N LYS A 39 -8.74 -9.73 -0.21
CA LYS A 39 -7.32 -9.39 -0.05
C LYS A 39 -6.98 -9.31 1.42
N GLY A 40 -5.72 -9.57 1.77
CA GLY A 40 -5.32 -9.59 3.16
C GLY A 40 -3.85 -9.83 3.37
N VAL A 41 -3.45 -9.70 4.63
CA VAL A 41 -2.08 -9.88 5.10
C VAL A 41 -1.97 -11.12 5.98
N THR A 42 -0.84 -11.81 5.91
CA THR A 42 -0.53 -12.94 6.80
C THR A 42 0.63 -12.57 7.70
N ILE A 43 0.45 -12.78 9.00
CA ILE A 43 1.43 -12.44 10.03
C ILE A 43 1.95 -13.73 10.67
N LYS A 44 3.27 -13.87 10.79
CA LYS A 44 3.90 -14.93 11.58
C LYS A 44 3.96 -14.53 13.05
N LEU A 45 3.16 -15.17 13.90
CA LEU A 45 3.01 -14.76 15.30
C LEU A 45 4.23 -15.09 16.15
N ASN A 46 4.93 -16.19 15.84
CA ASN A 46 6.16 -16.58 16.54
C ASN A 46 7.24 -15.50 16.48
N ALA A 47 7.42 -14.84 15.33
CA ALA A 47 8.37 -13.76 15.14
C ALA A 47 8.02 -12.53 15.98
N ILE A 48 6.73 -12.25 16.17
CA ILE A 48 6.26 -11.14 17.02
C ILE A 48 6.47 -11.49 18.48
N VAL A 49 6.15 -12.71 18.89
CA VAL A 49 6.35 -13.18 20.27
C VAL A 49 7.82 -13.10 20.66
N ALA A 50 8.74 -13.49 19.77
CA ALA A 50 10.18 -13.36 20.02
C ALA A 50 10.61 -11.90 20.25
N LYS A 51 10.10 -10.96 19.44
CA LYS A 51 10.38 -9.52 19.58
C LYS A 51 9.69 -8.87 20.77
N TYR A 52 8.58 -9.45 21.24
CA TYR A 52 7.82 -8.92 22.37
C TYR A 52 8.61 -8.93 23.67
N GLU A 53 9.56 -9.84 23.86
CA GLU A 53 10.35 -9.88 25.08
C GLU A 53 11.16 -8.59 25.30
N GLU A 54 11.68 -8.01 24.23
CA GLU A 54 12.46 -6.76 24.27
C GLU A 54 11.59 -5.52 24.07
N GLN A 55 10.65 -5.56 23.12
CA GLN A 55 9.93 -4.38 22.66
C GLN A 55 8.56 -4.18 23.35
N LYS A 56 8.07 -5.20 24.07
CA LYS A 56 6.79 -5.20 24.80
C LYS A 56 5.65 -4.66 23.93
N GLU A 57 4.87 -3.69 24.41
CA GLU A 57 3.71 -3.16 23.66
C GLU A 57 4.08 -2.51 22.31
N LYS A 58 5.29 -1.97 22.16
CA LYS A 58 5.67 -1.21 20.96
C LYS A 58 5.59 -2.05 19.69
N ILE A 59 6.01 -3.32 19.75
CA ILE A 59 5.92 -4.21 18.59
C ILE A 59 4.46 -4.51 18.22
N ILE A 60 3.55 -4.49 19.19
CA ILE A 60 2.12 -4.72 18.92
C ILE A 60 1.53 -3.51 18.20
N ASP A 61 1.84 -2.30 18.68
CA ASP A 61 1.38 -1.06 18.02
C ASP A 61 1.94 -0.95 16.60
N GLU A 62 3.22 -1.28 16.40
CA GLU A 62 3.86 -1.30 15.08
C GLU A 62 3.18 -2.30 14.14
N ILE A 63 2.91 -3.52 14.61
CA ILE A 63 2.20 -4.52 13.79
C ILE A 63 0.76 -4.09 13.49
N CYS A 64 0.04 -3.51 14.46
CA CYS A 64 -1.32 -3.02 14.21
C CYS A 64 -1.31 -1.92 13.15
N TYR A 65 -0.38 -0.97 13.25
CA TYR A 65 -0.19 0.08 12.25
C TYR A 65 0.04 -0.49 10.85
N TYR A 66 0.98 -1.43 10.70
CA TYR A 66 1.24 -2.03 9.38
C TYR A 66 0.05 -2.81 8.83
N VAL A 67 -0.72 -3.48 9.69
CA VAL A 67 -1.92 -4.19 9.26
C VAL A 67 -2.99 -3.22 8.81
N GLU A 68 -3.26 -2.17 9.58
CA GLU A 68 -4.24 -1.13 9.24
C GLU A 68 -3.90 -0.48 7.91
N GLU A 69 -2.64 -0.06 7.72
CA GLU A 69 -2.17 0.53 6.47
C GLU A 69 -2.30 -0.44 5.29
N ALA A 70 -1.89 -1.70 5.46
CA ALA A 70 -1.99 -2.69 4.40
C ALA A 70 -3.45 -3.00 4.04
N ILE A 71 -4.33 -3.10 5.04
CA ILE A 71 -5.75 -3.35 4.83
C ILE A 71 -6.43 -2.14 4.16
N ALA A 72 -6.07 -0.91 4.54
CA ALA A 72 -6.56 0.31 3.91
C ALA A 72 -6.14 0.36 2.43
N GLN A 73 -4.85 0.19 2.15
CA GLN A 73 -4.31 0.15 0.78
C GLN A 73 -4.92 -0.96 -0.09
N MET A 74 -5.33 -2.07 0.52
CA MET A 74 -6.00 -3.17 -0.18
C MET A 74 -7.49 -2.91 -0.41
N GLY A 75 -8.10 -2.00 0.33
CA GLY A 75 -9.50 -1.62 0.21
C GLY A 75 -9.79 -0.58 -0.84
N ASP A 76 -8.80 0.25 -1.12
CA ASP A 76 -8.95 1.28 -2.12
C ASP A 76 -8.92 0.66 -3.53
N GLU A 77 -10.10 0.53 -4.13
CA GLU A 77 -10.30 1.21 -5.40
C GLU A 77 -9.99 2.69 -5.15
N VAL A 78 -8.79 3.17 -5.51
CA VAL A 78 -8.30 4.53 -5.19
C VAL A 78 -9.09 5.64 -5.92
N ILE A 79 -10.36 5.44 -6.28
CA ILE A 79 -11.17 6.44 -6.98
C ILE A 79 -12.57 6.46 -6.41
N ASN A 80 -12.74 7.13 -5.28
CA ASN A 80 -14.07 7.59 -4.90
C ASN A 80 -14.27 9.10 -5.02
N ASN A 81 -13.25 9.88 -5.42
CA ASN A 81 -13.40 11.22 -5.99
C ASN A 81 -12.15 11.58 -6.81
N VAL A 82 -12.30 11.86 -8.11
CA VAL A 82 -11.21 12.42 -8.94
C VAL A 82 -10.66 13.72 -8.34
N GLU A 83 -11.46 14.41 -7.52
CA GLU A 83 -11.09 15.66 -6.83
C GLU A 83 -9.99 15.49 -5.77
N ASP A 84 -9.84 14.30 -5.16
CA ASP A 84 -8.82 14.02 -4.14
C ASP A 84 -7.56 13.32 -4.71
N ILE A 85 -7.56 12.96 -6.00
CA ILE A 85 -6.42 12.31 -6.64
C ILE A 85 -5.29 13.32 -6.83
N GLN A 86 -4.31 13.28 -5.92
CA GLN A 86 -3.08 14.04 -6.02
C GLN A 86 -2.03 13.25 -6.82
N ILE A 87 -1.97 13.51 -8.13
CA ILE A 87 -0.89 13.01 -8.98
C ILE A 87 0.26 14.02 -8.98
N MET A 88 1.49 13.55 -8.79
CA MET A 88 2.70 14.36 -8.82
C MET A 88 3.71 13.81 -9.84
N PRO A 89 4.44 14.66 -10.58
CA PRO A 89 5.54 14.22 -11.43
C PRO A 89 6.78 13.91 -10.58
N VAL A 90 7.44 12.80 -10.88
CA VAL A 90 8.64 12.31 -10.20
C VAL A 90 9.74 12.11 -11.22
N ILE A 91 10.86 12.81 -11.08
CA ILE A 91 12.01 12.67 -11.97
C ILE A 91 12.83 11.45 -11.56
N ARG A 92 13.16 10.60 -12.53
CA ARG A 92 14.05 9.44 -12.37
C ARG A 92 15.07 9.39 -13.49
N ALA A 93 16.21 8.74 -13.23
CA ALA A 93 17.21 8.49 -14.26
C ALA A 93 16.66 7.54 -15.33
N THR A 94 17.19 7.61 -16.56
CA THR A 94 16.80 6.71 -17.66
C THR A 94 17.10 5.23 -17.39
N SER A 95 17.97 4.94 -16.41
CA SER A 95 18.27 3.59 -15.92
C SER A 95 17.23 3.02 -14.96
N PHE A 96 16.25 3.82 -14.52
CA PHE A 96 15.16 3.34 -13.67
C PHE A 96 14.23 2.41 -14.44
N ASP A 97 13.63 1.45 -13.74
CA ASP A 97 12.72 0.47 -14.34
C ASP A 97 11.57 1.18 -15.08
N LYS A 98 11.26 0.70 -16.28
CA LYS A 98 10.16 1.23 -17.12
C LYS A 98 8.85 0.48 -16.92
N GLU A 99 8.89 -0.59 -16.15
CA GLU A 99 7.77 -1.45 -15.85
C GLU A 99 7.86 -1.95 -14.41
N THR A 100 6.71 -2.35 -13.86
CA THR A 100 6.65 -3.01 -12.56
C THR A 100 7.27 -4.41 -12.65
N LYS A 101 7.55 -5.01 -11.48
CA LYS A 101 8.00 -6.42 -11.41
C LYS A 101 7.00 -7.42 -12.00
N GLU A 102 5.75 -7.02 -12.16
CA GLU A 102 4.67 -7.82 -12.74
C GLU A 102 4.53 -7.59 -14.27
N GLY A 103 5.39 -6.74 -14.85
CA GLY A 103 5.44 -6.49 -16.31
C GLY A 103 4.49 -5.41 -16.81
N HIS A 104 3.93 -4.59 -15.91
CA HIS A 104 3.08 -3.45 -16.31
C HIS A 104 3.92 -2.21 -16.56
N ALA A 105 3.85 -1.62 -17.76
CA ALA A 105 4.61 -0.42 -18.10
C ALA A 105 4.18 0.77 -17.23
N PHE A 106 5.15 1.56 -16.79
CA PHE A 106 4.89 2.81 -16.10
C PHE A 106 4.48 3.91 -17.08
N VAL A 107 3.58 4.78 -16.63
CA VAL A 107 3.28 6.02 -17.34
C VAL A 107 4.45 6.97 -17.13
N LEU A 108 5.14 7.30 -18.21
CA LEU A 108 6.28 8.21 -18.18
C LEU A 108 6.31 9.14 -19.41
N THR A 109 6.98 10.27 -19.25
CA THR A 109 7.31 11.22 -20.32
C THR A 109 8.82 11.42 -20.33
N GLU A 110 9.44 11.40 -21.52
CA GLU A 110 10.86 11.73 -21.66
C GLU A 110 11.12 13.17 -21.20
N HIS A 111 12.18 13.39 -20.43
CA HIS A 111 12.52 14.72 -19.91
C HIS A 111 13.80 15.28 -20.52
N THR A 112 14.90 14.55 -20.36
CA THR A 112 16.23 14.88 -20.87
C THR A 112 16.92 13.59 -21.32
N ALA A 113 18.14 13.69 -21.86
CA ALA A 113 18.93 12.50 -22.20
C ALA A 113 19.24 11.60 -20.98
N GLU A 114 19.20 12.16 -19.77
CA GLU A 114 19.57 11.46 -18.53
C GLU A 114 18.36 11.12 -17.66
N THR A 115 17.20 11.73 -17.90
CA THR A 115 16.04 11.60 -17.00
C THR A 115 14.71 11.45 -17.73
N ASN A 116 13.78 10.77 -17.05
CA ASN A 116 12.38 10.65 -17.41
C ASN A 116 11.50 11.18 -16.27
N ILE A 117 10.30 11.66 -16.61
CA ILE A 117 9.25 11.99 -15.66
C ILE A 117 8.32 10.80 -15.54
N TYR A 118 8.23 10.23 -14.35
CA TYR A 118 7.21 9.26 -13.97
C TYR A 118 6.09 9.98 -13.24
N TYR A 119 4.90 9.38 -13.18
CA TYR A 119 3.78 9.94 -12.44
C TYR A 119 3.48 9.09 -11.22
N ALA A 120 3.31 9.76 -10.08
CA ALA A 120 3.03 9.12 -8.81
C ALA A 120 1.67 9.56 -8.30
N LEU A 121 0.87 8.59 -7.86
CA LEU A 121 -0.30 8.83 -7.04
C LEU A 121 0.15 9.02 -5.59
N ASP A 122 -0.12 10.19 -5.04
CA ASP A 122 0.12 10.53 -3.65
C ASP A 122 -0.96 9.90 -2.76
N LEU A 123 -0.53 9.15 -1.76
CA LEU A 123 -1.36 8.48 -0.75
C LEU A 123 -1.15 9.12 0.63
N GLY A 124 -0.70 10.38 0.67
CA GLY A 124 -0.44 11.19 1.85
C GLY A 124 0.91 10.91 2.49
N LYS A 125 1.10 9.70 3.04
CA LYS A 125 2.37 9.29 3.68
C LYS A 125 3.29 8.49 2.77
N SER A 126 2.75 7.98 1.67
CA SER A 126 3.48 7.20 0.67
C SER A 126 3.00 7.59 -0.71
N TYR A 127 3.65 7.07 -1.74
CA TYR A 127 3.20 7.25 -3.11
C TYR A 127 3.39 5.95 -3.89
N ARG A 128 2.63 5.81 -4.98
CA ARG A 128 2.79 4.70 -5.92
C ARG A 128 2.95 5.24 -7.33
N LEU A 129 3.92 4.73 -8.09
CA LEU A 129 4.05 5.07 -9.50
C LEU A 129 2.87 4.49 -10.29
N ILE A 130 2.34 5.29 -11.21
CA ILE A 130 1.19 4.94 -12.04
C ILE A 130 1.70 4.07 -13.19
N ASP A 131 1.15 2.86 -13.26
CA ASP A 131 1.33 1.90 -14.35
C ASP A 131 0.05 1.80 -15.20
N GLU A 132 0.12 1.10 -16.33
CA GLU A 132 -1.03 0.94 -17.25
C GLU A 132 -2.24 0.28 -16.59
N ASN A 133 -2.04 -0.64 -15.66
CA ASN A 133 -3.12 -1.30 -14.92
C ASN A 133 -3.80 -0.28 -13.98
N MET A 134 -3.00 0.56 -13.32
CA MET A 134 -3.52 1.65 -12.52
C MET A 134 -4.28 2.68 -13.35
N LEU A 135 -3.85 3.03 -14.57
CA LEU A 135 -4.62 3.91 -15.47
C LEU A 135 -6.03 3.36 -15.73
N GLN A 136 -6.14 2.06 -16.01
CA GLN A 136 -7.42 1.39 -16.24
C GLN A 136 -8.29 1.43 -14.99
N THR A 137 -7.69 1.14 -13.83
CA THR A 137 -8.39 1.20 -12.54
C THR A 137 -8.87 2.62 -12.26
N LEU A 138 -8.03 3.63 -12.50
CA LEU A 138 -8.34 5.04 -12.29
C LEU A 138 -9.33 5.62 -13.32
N ASN A 139 -9.61 4.87 -14.40
CA ASN A 139 -10.34 5.36 -15.57
C ASN A 139 -9.77 6.69 -16.10
N LEU A 140 -8.43 6.81 -16.08
CA LEU A 140 -7.70 7.97 -16.56
C LEU A 140 -6.85 7.60 -17.77
N THR A 141 -6.67 8.58 -18.66
CA THR A 141 -5.70 8.49 -19.74
C THR A 141 -4.33 8.99 -19.28
N ALA A 142 -3.26 8.53 -19.94
CA ALA A 142 -1.91 9.05 -19.68
C ALA A 142 -1.82 10.58 -19.86
N GLN A 143 -2.57 11.15 -20.81
CA GLN A 143 -2.63 12.59 -21.04
C GLN A 143 -3.28 13.32 -19.84
N GLN A 144 -4.39 12.80 -19.31
CA GLN A 144 -5.03 13.35 -18.11
C GLN A 144 -4.11 13.29 -16.89
N VAL A 145 -3.41 12.16 -16.68
CA VAL A 145 -2.43 12.02 -15.59
C VAL A 145 -1.33 13.08 -15.69
N LYS A 146 -0.82 13.32 -16.89
CA LYS A 146 0.17 14.37 -17.14
C LYS A 146 -0.36 15.76 -16.81
N GLU A 147 -1.56 16.11 -17.29
CA GLU A 147 -2.19 17.41 -17.03
C GLU A 147 -2.48 17.63 -15.54
N MET A 148 -3.04 16.62 -14.86
CA MET A 148 -3.28 16.64 -13.41
C MET A 148 -1.97 16.85 -12.65
N SER A 149 -0.89 16.16 -13.03
CA SER A 149 0.41 16.30 -12.37
C SER A 149 0.99 17.72 -12.47
N LEU A 150 0.85 18.36 -13.64
CA LEU A 150 1.31 19.73 -13.86
C LEU A 150 0.46 20.75 -13.11
N PHE A 151 -0.84 20.51 -13.01
CA PHE A 151 -1.76 21.36 -12.25
C PHE A 151 -1.48 21.28 -10.75
N ASN A 152 -1.27 20.07 -10.21
CA ASN A 152 -1.02 19.86 -8.79
C ASN A 152 0.32 20.44 -8.34
N VAL A 153 1.39 20.32 -9.13
CA VAL A 153 2.69 20.96 -8.81
C VAL A 153 2.58 22.48 -8.72
N ARG A 154 1.70 23.11 -9.51
CA ARG A 154 1.49 24.57 -9.47
C ARG A 154 0.73 25.04 -8.22
N LYS A 155 0.09 24.13 -7.48
CA LYS A 155 -0.65 24.45 -6.26
C LYS A 155 0.20 24.38 -4.99
N LEU A 156 1.42 23.86 -5.09
CA LEU A 156 2.42 23.85 -4.01
C LEU A 156 3.01 25.26 -3.82
#